data_AF-A0A251Z8U0-F1
#
_entry.id   AF-A0A251Z8U0-F1
#
_cell.length_a   1.000
_cell.length_b   1.000
_cell.length_c   1.000
_cell.angle_alpha   90.00
_cell.angle_beta   90.00
_cell.angle_gamma   90.00
#
_symmetry.space_group_name_H-M   'P 1'
#
loop_
_entity.id
_entity.type
_entity.pdbx_description
1 polymer ?
#
loop_
_entity_poly.entity_id
_entity_poly.type
_entity_poly.pdbx_seq_one_letter_code
_entity_poly.pdbx_strand_id
1 'polypeptide(L)' 'MFNPPSIPPPIPTELLQKLERCFKQECDIDPLILRLRNLRSDGAWAEVCCLEQELLPLF' A
#
# COMPACT_ATOMS: atom_id res chain seq x y z
N MET A 1 24.44 -22.45 -16.81
CA MET A 1 23.01 -22.56 -17.17
C MET A 1 22.33 -21.27 -16.72
N PHE A 2 21.96 -20.39 -17.65
CA PHE A 2 21.15 -19.21 -17.31
C PHE A 2 19.72 -19.70 -17.06
N ASN A 3 19.23 -19.57 -15.83
CA ASN A 3 17.80 -19.72 -15.57
C ASN A 3 17.12 -18.45 -16.12
N PRO A 4 16.19 -18.57 -17.09
CA PRO A 4 15.41 -17.42 -17.51
C PRO A 4 14.63 -16.86 -16.31
N PRO A 5 14.42 -15.53 -16.23
CA PRO A 5 13.59 -14.97 -15.19
C PRO A 5 12.20 -15.62 -15.29
N SER A 6 11.82 -16.34 -14.25
CA SER A 6 10.52 -16.96 -14.12
C SER A 6 9.47 -15.90 -14.41
N ILE A 7 8.70 -16.08 -15.49
CA ILE A 7 7.60 -15.18 -15.82
C ILE A 7 6.69 -15.17 -14.58
N PRO A 8 6.51 -14.01 -13.91
CA PRO A 8 5.64 -13.96 -12.75
C PRO A 8 4.25 -14.46 -13.17
N PRO A 9 3.59 -15.27 -12.32
CA PRO A 9 2.29 -15.82 -12.67
C PRO A 9 1.34 -14.68 -13.07
N PRO A 10 0.48 -14.88 -14.08
CA PRO A 10 -0.46 -13.86 -14.50
C PRO A 10 -1.29 -13.44 -13.28
N ILE A 11 -1.27 -12.13 -13.01
CA ILE A 11 -2.05 -11.56 -11.91
C ILE A 11 -3.52 -11.95 -12.14
N PRO A 12 -4.20 -12.58 -11.17
CA PRO A 12 -5.60 -12.93 -11.31
C PRO A 12 -6.43 -11.72 -11.74
N THR A 13 -7.32 -11.89 -12.72
CA THR A 13 -8.09 -10.79 -13.30
C THR A 13 -8.90 -10.05 -12.22
N GLU A 14 -9.41 -10.75 -11.20
CA GLU A 14 -10.08 -10.10 -10.08
C GLU A 14 -9.14 -9.21 -9.25
N LEU A 15 -7.86 -9.60 -9.09
CA LEU A 15 -6.87 -8.79 -8.36
C LEU A 15 -6.54 -7.52 -9.13
N LEU A 16 -6.38 -7.63 -10.46
CA LEU A 16 -6.17 -6.51 -11.36
C LEU A 16 -7.36 -5.54 -11.33
N GLN A 17 -8.60 -6.04 -11.37
CA GLN A 17 -9.80 -5.21 -11.27
C GLN A 17 -9.96 -4.55 -9.89
N LYS A 18 -9.56 -5.22 -8.81
CA LYS A 18 -9.53 -4.64 -7.46
C LYS A 18 -8.48 -3.54 -7.37
N LEU A 19 -7.28 -3.78 -7.89
CA LEU A 19 -6.20 -2.80 -7.97
C LEU A 19 -6.59 -1.59 -8.80
N GLU A 20 -7.17 -1.78 -9.97
CA GLU A 20 -7.58 -0.68 -10.86
C GLU A 20 -8.69 0.18 -10.25
N ARG A 21 -9.59 -0.45 -9.49
CA ARG A 21 -10.64 0.24 -8.75
C ARG A 21 -10.09 0.99 -7.55
N CYS A 22 -9.19 0.38 -6.77
CA CYS A 22 -8.47 1.05 -5.70
C CYS A 22 -7.66 2.19 -6.27
N PHE A 23 -6.91 2.00 -7.35
CA PHE A 23 -6.14 3.05 -8.01
C PHE A 23 -7.04 4.22 -8.42
N LYS A 24 -8.19 3.98 -9.06
CA LYS A 24 -9.14 5.05 -9.40
C LYS A 24 -9.82 5.73 -8.20
N GLN A 25 -9.94 5.06 -7.06
CA GLN A 25 -10.65 5.56 -5.87
C GLN A 25 -9.72 6.10 -4.77
N GLU A 26 -8.47 5.64 -4.77
CA GLU A 26 -7.46 5.83 -3.71
C GLU A 26 -6.19 6.49 -4.23
N CYS A 27 -6.06 6.80 -5.54
CA CYS A 27 -4.90 7.54 -6.04
C CYS A 27 -4.77 8.97 -5.51
N ASP A 28 -5.83 9.52 -4.92
CA ASP A 28 -5.77 10.80 -4.21
C ASP A 28 -5.55 10.63 -2.69
N ILE A 29 -5.35 9.39 -2.22
CA ILE A 29 -4.98 9.16 -0.83
C ILE A 29 -3.49 9.45 -0.68
N ASP A 30 -3.19 10.30 0.30
CA ASP A 30 -1.83 10.62 0.68
C ASP A 30 -1.00 9.34 0.92
N PRO A 31 0.20 9.21 0.32
CA PRO A 31 1.11 8.09 0.56
C PRO A 31 1.37 7.78 2.04
N LEU A 32 1.34 8.80 2.93
CA LEU A 32 1.46 8.64 4.37
C LEU A 32 0.24 7.95 4.98
N ILE A 33 -0.98 8.24 4.49
CA ILE A 33 -2.19 7.55 4.94
C ILE A 33 -2.17 6.08 4.50
N LEU A 34 -1.70 5.80 3.28
CA LEU A 34 -1.51 4.41 2.83
C LEU A 34 -0.48 3.66 3.68
N ARG A 35 0.65 4.31 3.98
CA ARG A 35 1.68 3.76 4.85
C ARG A 35 1.17 3.50 6.26
N LEU A 36 0.38 4.41 6.82
CA LEU A 36 -0.24 4.24 8.14
C LEU A 36 -1.14 3.01 8.19
N ARG A 37 -1.96 2.81 7.15
CA ARG A 37 -2.86 1.65 7.04
C ARG A 37 -2.10 0.34 7.02
N ASN A 38 -1.01 0.26 6.25
CA ASN A 38 -0.15 -0.93 6.21
C ASN A 38 0.54 -1.20 7.54
N LEU A 39 1.09 -0.17 8.20
CA LEU A 39 1.73 -0.36 9.51
C LEU A 39 0.73 -0.84 10.58
N ARG A 40 -0.53 -0.38 10.52
CA ARG A 40 -1.61 -0.88 11.39
C ARG A 40 -1.97 -2.33 11.09
N SER A 41 -2.03 -2.75 9.82
CA SER A 41 -2.30 -4.16 9.49
C SER A 41 -1.18 -5.09 9.94
N ASP A 42 0.06 -4.59 9.94
CA ASP A 42 1.25 -5.36 10.34
C ASP A 42 1.50 -5.33 11.86
N GLY A 43 0.71 -4.54 12.62
CA GLY A 43 0.85 -4.41 14.08
C GLY A 43 2.08 -3.64 14.55
N ALA A 44 2.72 -2.85 13.66
CA ALA A 44 3.91 -2.06 13.93
C ALA A 44 3.58 -0.75 14.68
N TRP A 45 3.12 -0.89 15.94
CA TRP A 45 2.52 0.21 16.69
C TRP A 45 3.44 1.41 16.97
N ALA A 46 4.75 1.19 17.12
CA ALA A 46 5.70 2.28 17.36
C ALA A 46 5.77 3.21 16.13
N GLU A 47 5.88 2.63 14.94
CA GLU A 47 5.90 3.35 13.67
C GLU A 47 4.55 3.99 13.35
N VAL A 48 3.44 3.34 13.71
CA VAL A 48 2.09 3.93 13.62
C VAL A 48 2.03 5.24 14.42
N CYS A 49 2.44 5.22 15.69
CA CYS A 49 2.36 6.41 16.54
C CYS A 49 3.22 7.56 16.01
N CYS A 50 4.42 7.27 15.50
CA CYS A 50 5.27 8.30 14.89
C CYS A 50 4.61 8.90 13.64
N LEU A 51 4.07 8.07 12.75
CA LEU A 51 3.48 8.55 11.50
C LEU A 51 2.19 9.33 11.74
N GLU A 52 1.43 9.00 12.78
CA GLU A 52 0.25 9.77 13.20
C GLU A 52 0.60 11.20 13.61
N GLN A 53 1.77 11.42 14.24
CA GLN A 53 2.21 12.78 14.60
C GLN A 53 2.52 13.63 13.37
N GLU A 54 3.11 13.04 12.32
CA GLU A 54 3.40 13.73 11.06
C GLU A 54 2.13 14.09 10.27
N LEU A 55 1.07 13.28 10.44
CA LEU A 55 -0.23 13.49 9.80
C LEU A 55 -1.15 14.46 10.56
N LEU A 56 -0.72 14.96 11.73
CA LEU A 56 -1.51 15.95 12.47
C LEU A 56 -1.64 17.23 11.64
N PRO A 57 -2.83 17.83 11.54
CA PRO A 57 -2.99 19.12 10.91
C PRO A 57 -2.15 20.18 11.64
N LEU A 58 -1.41 20.98 10.87
CA LEU A 58 -0.78 22.19 11.39
C LEU A 58 -1.87 23.26 11.47
N PHE A 59 -2.36 23.52 12.68
CA PHE A 59 -3.38 24.54 12.97
C PHE A 59 -2.87 25.96 12.75
#